data_AF-A0A929PIW1-F1
#
_entry.id   AF-A0A929PIW1-F1
#
_cell.length_a   1.000
_cell.length_b   1.000
_cell.length_c   1.000
_cell.angle_alpha   90.00
_cell.angle_beta   90.00
_cell.angle_gamma   90.00
#
_symmetry.space_group_name_H-M   'P 1'
#
loop_
_entity.id
_entity.type
_entity.pdbx_description
1 polymer ?
#
loop_
_entity_poly.entity_id
_entity_poly.type
_entity_poly.pdbx_seq_one_letter_code
_entity_poly.pdbx_strand_id
1 'polypeptide(L)'
;KGLEGPGEPQIKETTVSTYMKVRLTGSGFKIVPEISEAQMIESDKHTHWEFHVTPLKSGIQTLRLTYFVIISAQGTDRQKEYEVGDWGVSVKVTPMGLLKSYWQFVVGTLIAIVALIISIIGIRKKKRREER
;
A
#
# COMPACT_ATOMS: atom_id res chain seq x y z
N LYS A 1 -9.95 -17.32 -11.89
CA LYS A 1 -9.74 -16.13 -12.77
C LYS A 1 -9.97 -14.90 -11.90
N GLY A 2 -9.05 -13.94 -11.82
CA GLY A 2 -9.31 -12.68 -11.09
C GLY A 2 -8.28 -12.27 -10.03
N LEU A 3 -7.03 -12.70 -10.11
CA LEU A 3 -5.96 -12.06 -9.35
C LEU A 3 -5.23 -11.12 -10.30
N GLU A 4 -5.34 -9.82 -10.04
CA GLU A 4 -4.73 -8.77 -10.85
C GLU A 4 -3.29 -8.53 -10.40
N GLY A 5 -2.39 -8.40 -11.38
CA GLY A 5 -0.98 -8.10 -11.14
C GLY A 5 -0.03 -8.97 -11.98
N PRO A 6 1.25 -8.55 -12.10
CA PRO A 6 2.25 -9.25 -12.90
C PRO A 6 2.89 -10.47 -12.21
N GLY A 7 2.57 -10.71 -10.93
CA GLY A 7 3.13 -11.82 -10.16
C GLY A 7 2.36 -13.13 -10.35
N GLU A 8 3.05 -14.26 -10.25
CA GLU A 8 2.39 -15.58 -10.27
C GLU A 8 1.56 -15.80 -9.00
N PRO A 9 0.24 -16.08 -9.14
CA PRO A 9 -0.61 -16.42 -8.00
C PRO A 9 -0.05 -17.58 -7.17
N GLN A 10 -0.06 -17.41 -5.86
CA GLN A 10 0.31 -18.45 -4.89
C GLN A 10 -0.94 -18.91 -4.16
N ILE A 11 -1.16 -20.23 -4.09
CA ILE A 11 -2.32 -20.83 -3.43
C ILE A 11 -1.82 -21.67 -2.25
N LYS A 12 -2.44 -21.47 -1.08
CA LYS A 12 -2.14 -22.22 0.14
C LYS A 12 -3.43 -22.47 0.91
N GLU A 13 -3.62 -23.71 1.35
CA GLU A 13 -4.73 -24.07 2.23
C GLU A 13 -4.43 -23.59 3.66
N THR A 14 -5.46 -23.09 4.34
CA THR A 14 -5.35 -22.63 5.73
C THR A 14 -6.67 -22.85 6.47
N THR A 15 -6.59 -22.95 7.79
CA THR A 15 -7.78 -23.01 8.64
C THR A 15 -8.43 -21.64 8.69
N VAL A 16 -9.71 -21.59 8.33
CA VAL A 16 -10.52 -20.37 8.37
C VAL A 16 -11.44 -20.37 9.60
N SER A 17 -11.87 -19.19 10.01
CA SER A 17 -12.92 -19.03 11.02
C SER A 17 -13.91 -17.93 10.59
N THR A 18 -15.04 -17.81 11.29
CA THR A 18 -16.04 -16.78 11.01
C THR A 18 -15.47 -15.36 11.09
N TYR A 19 -14.47 -15.09 11.93
CA TYR A 19 -13.83 -13.78 12.00
C TYR A 19 -12.33 -13.93 11.78
N MET A 20 -11.84 -13.33 10.70
CA MET A 20 -10.42 -13.37 10.36
C MET A 20 -9.87 -11.98 10.17
N LYS A 21 -8.57 -11.86 10.42
CA LYS A 21 -7.81 -10.66 10.11
C LYS A 21 -6.60 -11.02 9.29
N VAL A 22 -6.32 -10.22 8.26
CA VAL A 22 -5.13 -10.37 7.42
C VAL A 22 -4.33 -9.09 7.51
N ARG A 23 -3.04 -9.22 7.77
CA ARG A 23 -2.08 -8.12 7.84
C ARG A 23 -0.95 -8.35 6.86
N LEU A 24 -0.59 -7.32 6.12
CA LEU A 24 0.56 -7.32 5.23
C LEU A 24 1.65 -6.39 5.77
N THR A 25 2.87 -6.89 5.89
CA THR A 25 4.02 -6.13 6.42
C THR A 25 5.24 -6.27 5.51
N GLY A 26 6.14 -5.28 5.56
CA GLY A 26 7.41 -5.34 4.82
C GLY A 26 8.16 -4.02 4.92
N SER A 27 9.37 -4.04 5.47
CA SER A 27 10.16 -2.82 5.74
C SER A 27 10.59 -2.06 4.48
N GLY A 28 10.59 -2.72 3.32
CA GLY A 28 10.87 -2.13 2.01
C GLY A 28 9.67 -1.49 1.32
N PHE A 29 8.50 -1.46 1.97
CA PHE A 29 7.24 -1.05 1.35
C PHE A 29 6.45 -0.09 2.23
N LYS A 30 5.71 0.81 1.59
CA LYS A 30 4.56 1.48 2.19
C LYS A 30 3.33 0.66 1.82
N ILE A 31 2.61 0.20 2.83
CA ILE A 31 1.45 -0.68 2.69
C ILE A 31 0.25 0.04 3.27
N VAL A 32 -0.84 0.13 2.49
CA VAL A 32 -2.10 0.73 2.90
C VAL A 32 -3.21 -0.28 2.63
N PRO A 33 -3.98 -0.72 3.65
CA PRO A 33 -5.14 -1.55 3.41
C PRO A 33 -6.25 -0.72 2.73
N GLU A 34 -6.81 -1.23 1.64
CA GLU A 34 -7.94 -0.60 0.92
C GLU A 34 -9.29 -1.00 1.55
N ILE A 35 -9.33 -2.21 2.14
CA ILE A 35 -10.45 -2.74 2.89
C ILE A 35 -10.02 -3.08 4.32
N SER A 36 -10.98 -3.20 5.24
CA SER A 36 -10.71 -3.60 6.63
C SER A 36 -9.83 -4.84 6.71
N GLU A 37 -8.76 -4.77 7.50
CA GLU A 37 -7.89 -5.91 7.76
C GLU A 37 -8.65 -7.04 8.48
N ALA A 38 -9.64 -6.70 9.32
CA ALA A 38 -10.50 -7.66 10.02
C ALA A 38 -11.87 -7.75 9.32
N GLN A 39 -12.27 -8.96 8.95
CA GLN A 39 -13.51 -9.23 8.22
C GLN A 39 -14.19 -10.51 8.73
N MET A 40 -15.51 -10.53 8.59
CA MET A 40 -16.30 -11.74 8.79
C MET A 40 -16.26 -12.57 7.51
N ILE A 41 -16.00 -13.88 7.64
CA ILE A 41 -16.06 -14.82 6.53
C ILE A 41 -17.43 -15.48 6.54
N GLU A 42 -18.20 -15.24 5.48
CA GLU A 42 -19.48 -15.90 5.19
C GLU A 42 -19.22 -17.18 4.38
N SER A 43 -19.89 -18.29 4.73
CA SER A 43 -19.64 -19.61 4.11
C SER A 43 -20.05 -19.69 2.63
N ASP A 44 -20.95 -18.82 2.19
CA ASP A 44 -21.53 -18.79 0.85
C ASP A 44 -20.90 -17.72 -0.05
N LYS A 45 -19.94 -16.92 0.46
CA LYS A 45 -19.32 -15.82 -0.27
C LYS A 45 -17.80 -15.84 -0.21
N HIS A 46 -17.16 -15.37 -1.27
CA HIS A 46 -15.73 -15.13 -1.27
C HIS A 46 -15.41 -13.84 -0.51
N THR A 47 -14.60 -13.95 0.54
CA THR A 47 -14.01 -12.80 1.24
C THR A 47 -12.62 -12.52 0.67
N HIS A 48 -12.29 -11.24 0.44
CA HIS A 48 -10.99 -10.84 -0.06
C HIS A 48 -10.40 -9.69 0.76
N TRP A 49 -9.08 -9.58 0.74
CA TRP A 49 -8.33 -8.46 1.28
C TRP A 49 -7.54 -7.81 0.17
N GLU A 50 -7.53 -6.48 0.17
CA GLU A 50 -6.84 -5.68 -0.82
C GLU A 50 -5.91 -4.68 -0.12
N PHE A 51 -4.69 -4.59 -0.64
CA PHE A 51 -3.65 -3.72 -0.11
C PHE A 51 -3.01 -2.96 -1.26
N HIS A 52 -2.91 -1.65 -1.10
CA HIS A 52 -2.07 -0.83 -1.93
C HIS A 52 -0.63 -0.88 -1.43
N VAL A 53 0.28 -1.40 -2.26
CA VAL A 53 1.69 -1.62 -1.90
C VAL A 53 2.59 -0.77 -2.78
N THR A 54 3.24 0.22 -2.18
CA THR A 54 4.24 1.07 -2.85
C THR A 54 5.65 0.65 -2.41
N PRO A 55 6.53 0.22 -3.33
CA PRO A 55 7.90 -0.06 -2.98
C PRO A 55 8.69 1.21 -2.63
N LEU A 56 9.49 1.14 -1.58
CA LEU A 56 10.34 2.24 -1.10
C LEU A 56 11.80 2.08 -1.52
N LYS A 57 12.22 0.86 -1.82
CA LYS A 57 13.61 0.51 -2.15
C LYS A 57 13.63 -0.50 -3.30
N SER A 58 14.62 -0.37 -4.19
CA SER A 58 14.88 -1.35 -5.25
C SER A 58 15.53 -2.62 -4.70
N GLY A 59 15.55 -3.67 -5.52
CA GLY A 59 16.19 -4.94 -5.17
C GLY A 59 15.18 -6.00 -4.74
N ILE A 60 15.70 -7.09 -4.16
CA ILE A 60 14.87 -8.16 -3.61
C ILE A 60 14.39 -7.71 -2.23
N GLN A 61 13.08 -7.65 -2.05
CA GLN A 61 12.44 -7.24 -0.81
C GLN A 61 11.41 -8.30 -0.41
N THR A 62 11.18 -8.46 0.90
CA THR A 62 10.23 -9.44 1.42
C THR A 62 8.98 -8.75 1.94
N LEU A 63 7.82 -9.19 1.46
CA LEU A 63 6.52 -8.95 2.08
C LEU A 63 6.17 -10.15 2.95
N ARG A 64 5.56 -9.90 4.10
CA ARG A 64 5.04 -10.94 4.99
C ARG A 64 3.54 -10.73 5.17
N LEU A 65 2.76 -11.70 4.70
CA LEU A 65 1.33 -11.80 4.93
C LEU A 65 1.11 -12.66 6.18
N THR A 66 0.41 -12.13 7.18
CA THR A 66 0.08 -12.85 8.40
C THR A 66 -1.44 -12.86 8.56
N TYR A 67 -2.02 -14.03 8.84
CA TYR A 67 -3.45 -14.19 9.02
C TYR A 67 -3.77 -14.67 10.44
N PHE A 68 -4.79 -14.05 11.01
CA PHE A 68 -5.22 -14.24 12.38
C PHE A 68 -6.67 -14.70 12.41
N VAL A 69 -6.98 -15.57 13.36
CA VAL A 69 -8.35 -15.86 13.77
C VAL A 69 -8.69 -14.97 14.96
N ILE A 70 -9.86 -14.31 14.89
CA ILE A 70 -10.37 -13.48 15.96
C ILE A 70 -11.39 -14.31 16.74
N ILE A 71 -11.09 -14.55 18.02
CA ILE A 71 -11.98 -15.27 18.93
C ILE A 71 -12.52 -14.29 19.96
N SER A 72 -13.85 -14.22 20.06
CA SER A 72 -14.54 -13.55 21.16
C SER A 72 -14.79 -14.54 22.30
N ALA A 73 -14.36 -14.22 23.52
CA ALA A 73 -14.75 -15.00 24.69
C ALA A 73 -16.20 -14.65 25.08
N GLN A 74 -17.06 -15.66 25.22
CA GLN A 74 -18.48 -15.48 25.55
C GLN A 74 -18.63 -14.62 26.82
N GLY A 75 -19.43 -13.56 26.74
CA GLY A 75 -19.70 -12.63 27.85
C GLY A 75 -18.70 -11.49 28.02
N THR A 76 -17.73 -11.31 27.10
CA THR A 76 -16.82 -10.15 27.10
C THR A 76 -16.64 -9.56 25.70
N ASP A 77 -16.53 -8.23 25.61
CA ASP A 77 -16.14 -7.51 24.37
C ASP A 77 -14.65 -7.69 24.02
N ARG A 78 -13.95 -8.60 24.70
CA ARG A 78 -12.52 -8.83 24.48
C ARG A 78 -12.33 -9.79 23.32
N GLN A 79 -11.87 -9.25 22.20
CA GLN A 79 -11.38 -10.01 21.07
C GLN A 79 -9.91 -10.37 21.27
N LYS A 80 -9.55 -11.62 20.96
CA LYS A 80 -8.16 -12.07 20.96
C LYS A 80 -7.78 -12.55 19.56
N GLU A 81 -6.66 -12.02 19.07
CA GLU A 81 -6.07 -12.39 17.78
C GLU A 81 -5.12 -13.57 17.99
N TYR A 82 -5.34 -14.66 17.25
CA TYR A 82 -4.46 -15.82 17.22
C TYR A 82 -3.86 -15.95 15.83
N GLU A 83 -2.53 -15.87 15.73
CA GLU A 83 -1.84 -16.08 14.46
C GLU A 83 -2.00 -17.53 14.02
N VAL A 84 -2.55 -17.74 12.83
CA VAL A 84 -2.75 -19.07 12.25
C VAL A 84 -1.67 -19.37 11.22
N GLY A 85 -0.99 -18.33 10.72
CA GLY A 85 0.27 -18.49 10.03
C GLY A 85 0.76 -17.24 9.32
N ASP A 86 1.94 -17.38 8.75
CA ASP A 86 2.61 -16.34 7.98
C ASP A 86 3.09 -16.86 6.62
N TRP A 87 3.29 -15.91 5.71
CA TRP A 87 3.78 -16.18 4.36
C TRP A 87 4.71 -15.08 3.88
N GLY A 88 5.94 -15.45 3.54
CA GLY A 88 6.94 -14.57 2.95
C GLY A 88 6.86 -14.59 1.42
N VAL A 89 6.69 -13.41 0.81
CA VAL A 89 6.77 -13.23 -0.65
C VAL A 89 7.98 -12.38 -0.97
N SER A 90 8.91 -12.94 -1.74
CA SER A 90 10.06 -12.21 -2.28
C SER A 90 9.67 -11.48 -3.55
N VAL A 91 9.70 -10.16 -3.51
CA VAL A 91 9.38 -9.28 -4.64
C VAL A 91 10.65 -8.63 -5.16
N LYS A 92 10.89 -8.76 -6.47
CA LYS A 92 11.99 -8.07 -7.16
C LYS A 92 11.52 -6.71 -7.64
N VAL A 93 11.93 -5.65 -6.95
CA VAL A 93 11.62 -4.27 -7.31
C VAL A 93 12.68 -3.73 -8.27
N THR A 94 12.29 -3.42 -9.50
CA THR A 94 13.18 -2.80 -10.49
C THR A 94 13.18 -1.26 -10.36
N PRO A 95 14.31 -0.58 -10.63
CA PRO A 95 14.39 0.89 -10.60
C PRO A 95 13.36 1.58 -11.50
N MET A 96 13.07 0.99 -12.66
CA MET A 96 12.05 1.49 -13.59
C MET A 96 10.63 1.43 -12.99
N GLY A 97 10.34 0.42 -12.16
CA GLY A 97 9.06 0.29 -11.44
C GLY A 97 8.88 1.35 -10.36
N LEU A 98 9.96 1.72 -9.65
CA LEU A 98 9.96 2.82 -8.69
C LEU A 98 9.69 4.16 -9.38
N LEU A 99 10.34 4.42 -10.52
CA LEU A 99 10.20 5.69 -11.24
C LEU A 99 8.75 5.97 -11.66
N LYS A 100 8.00 4.92 -12.06
CA LYS A 100 6.56 5.03 -12.38
C LYS A 100 5.71 5.40 -11.15
N SER A 101 5.99 4.81 -10.00
CA SER A 101 5.24 5.07 -8.76
C SER A 101 5.40 6.51 -8.25
N TYR A 102 6.60 7.08 -8.41
CA TYR A 102 6.93 8.45 -7.99
C TYR A 102 6.79 9.51 -9.11
N TRP A 103 6.35 9.15 -10.32
CA TRP A 103 6.30 10.06 -11.47
C TRP A 103 5.44 11.31 -11.21
N GLN A 104 4.34 11.15 -10.46
CA GLN A 104 3.48 12.24 -10.02
C GLN A 104 4.21 13.31 -9.19
N PHE A 105 5.12 12.90 -8.31
CA PHE A 105 5.92 13.84 -7.51
C PHE A 105 7.00 14.51 -8.35
N VAL A 106 7.58 13.81 -9.33
CA VAL A 106 8.56 14.40 -10.26
C VAL A 106 7.90 15.52 -11.07
N VAL A 107 6.73 15.25 -11.68
CA VAL A 107 5.99 16.25 -12.46
C VAL A 107 5.51 17.39 -11.56
N GLY A 108 4.95 17.09 -10.39
CA GLY A 108 4.48 18.12 -9.44
C GLY A 108 5.61 19.04 -8.96
N THR A 109 6.79 18.49 -8.67
CA THR A 109 7.98 19.27 -8.27
C THR A 109 8.48 20.14 -9.41
N LEU A 110 8.47 19.63 -10.64
CA LEU A 110 8.93 20.37 -11.82
C LEU A 110 8.00 21.57 -12.12
N ILE A 111 6.69 21.39 -12.02
CA ILE A 111 5.70 22.46 -12.18
C ILE A 111 5.88 23.53 -11.11
N ALA A 112 6.08 23.14 -9.84
CA ALA A 112 6.29 24.08 -8.74
C ALA A 112 7.54 24.95 -8.93
N ILE A 113 8.65 24.35 -9.40
CA ILE A 113 9.90 25.08 -9.70
C ILE A 113 9.67 26.09 -10.84
N VAL A 114 8.99 25.68 -11.91
CA VAL A 114 8.70 26.57 -13.06
C VAL A 114 7.80 27.73 -12.63
N ALA A 115 6.76 27.47 -11.83
CA ALA A 115 5.87 28.52 -11.31
C ALA A 115 6.63 29.53 -10.43
N LEU A 116 7.56 29.06 -9.60
CA LEU A 116 8.44 29.91 -8.79
C LEU A 116 9.31 30.83 -9.66
N ILE A 117 9.92 30.29 -10.71
CA ILE A 117 10.77 31.07 -11.63
C ILE A 117 9.94 32.14 -12.36
N ILE A 118 8.75 31.79 -12.86
CA ILE A 118 7.84 32.73 -13.54
C ILE A 118 7.40 33.83 -12.57
N SER A 119 7.04 33.47 -11.34
CA SER A 119 6.65 34.44 -10.29
C SER A 119 7.77 35.45 -10.01
N ILE A 120 9.02 34.99 -9.84
CA ILE A 120 10.18 35.87 -9.61
C ILE A 120 10.41 36.82 -10.80
N ILE A 121 10.31 36.32 -12.04
CA ILE A 121 10.46 37.15 -13.25
C ILE A 121 9.33 38.18 -13.36
N GLY A 122 8.09 37.77 -13.05
CA GLY A 122 6.92 38.65 -13.04
C GLY A 122 7.04 39.78 -12.03
N ILE A 123 7.44 39.49 -10.80
CA ILE A 123 7.67 40.48 -9.73
C ILE A 123 8.78 41.47 -10.16
N ARG A 124 9.89 40.98 -10.72
CA ARG A 124 10.98 41.84 -11.22
C ARG A 124 10.54 42.75 -12.37
N LYS A 125 9.69 42.28 -13.28
CA LYS A 125 9.14 43.09 -14.38
C LYS A 125 8.16 44.15 -13.88
N LYS A 126 7.30 43.83 -12.91
CA LYS A 126 6.34 44.76 -12.32
C LYS A 126 7.06 45.94 -11.66
N LYS A 127 8.07 45.66 -10.82
CA LYS A 127 8.86 46.69 -10.14
C LYS A 127 9.55 47.67 -11.11
N ARG A 128 10.10 47.17 -12.23
CA ARG A 128 10.72 48.02 -13.27
C ARG A 128 9.73 48.91 -14.05
N ARG A 129 8.43 48.62 -14.03
CA ARG A 129 7.39 49.45 -14.65
C ARG A 129 6.87 50.54 -13.71
N GLU A 130 6.98 50.34 -12.40
CA GLU A 130 6.59 51.34 -11.39
C GLU A 130 7.71 52.38 -11.16
N GLU A 131 8.96 52.05 -11.48
CA GLU A 131 10.14 52.95 -11.39
C GLU A 131 10.42 53.75 -12.68
N ARG A 132 9.58 53.65 -13.72
CA ARG A 132 9.68 54.40 -14.98
C ARG A 132 8.49 55.33 -15.16
#